data_AF-A0A4R8W7C2-F1
#
_entry.id   AF-A0A4R8W7C2-F1
#
_cell.length_a   1.000
_cell.length_b   1.000
_cell.length_c   1.000
_cell.angle_alpha   90.00
_cell.angle_beta   90.00
_cell.angle_gamma   90.00
#
_symmetry.space_group_name_H-M   'P 1'
#
loop_
_entity.id
_entity.type
_entity.pdbx_description
1 polymer ?
#
loop_
_entity_poly.entity_id
_entity_poly.type
_entity_poly.pdbx_seq_one_letter_code
_entity_poly.pdbx_strand_id
1 'polypeptide(L)'
;MPTVADVSAPEPEHDTPAATVPGRLSGDNASADALALAVEAVEGWGACSPDYDALSNAEALTGQCHLARLRNLVETRSVWMAKTLAYRSRPELGQKGLAQPQGFLAPEALVQKMTGATKTDARKLVDVGRKLALTEAAEAEAAAAHGAAEAGEADEADEAAPRSTRTTCWAGANPPCASSRPSPRHNASP
;
A
#
# COMPACT_ATOMS: atom_id res chain seq x y z
N MET A 1 22.05 36.82 -47.49
CA MET A 1 22.42 35.65 -48.30
C MET A 1 23.31 34.78 -47.43
N PRO A 2 22.86 33.62 -46.94
CA PRO A 2 23.64 32.77 -46.06
C PRO A 2 24.63 31.91 -46.87
N THR A 3 25.86 31.82 -46.39
CA THR A 3 26.84 30.83 -46.85
C THR A 3 26.73 29.62 -45.94
N VAL A 4 26.56 28.45 -46.56
CA VAL A 4 26.57 27.14 -45.91
C VAL A 4 28.00 26.80 -45.48
N ALA A 5 28.17 26.30 -44.26
CA ALA A 5 29.33 25.53 -43.87
C ALA A 5 28.84 24.39 -42.98
N ASP A 6 28.84 23.22 -43.59
CA ASP A 6 28.81 21.92 -42.94
C ASP A 6 30.04 21.81 -42.01
N VAL A 7 29.81 21.50 -40.73
CA VAL A 7 30.86 21.00 -39.85
C VAL A 7 30.35 19.75 -39.16
N SER A 8 30.84 18.63 -39.67
CA SER A 8 30.75 17.31 -39.08
C SER A 8 31.66 17.24 -37.84
N ALA A 9 31.12 16.86 -36.68
CA ALA A 9 31.87 16.27 -35.58
C ALA A 9 30.95 15.40 -34.70
N PRO A 10 31.44 14.25 -34.19
CA PRO A 10 30.65 13.17 -33.61
C PRO A 10 30.24 13.41 -32.15
N GLU A 11 29.14 12.77 -31.77
CA GLU A 11 28.54 12.79 -30.44
C GLU A 11 29.49 12.19 -29.38
N PRO A 12 29.60 12.79 -28.18
CA PRO A 12 30.15 12.09 -27.03
C PRO A 12 29.08 11.14 -26.48
N GLU A 13 29.33 9.86 -26.71
CA GLU A 13 28.63 8.72 -26.15
C GLU A 13 28.64 8.84 -24.63
N HIS A 14 27.52 9.22 -24.04
CA HIS A 14 27.33 9.18 -22.60
C HIS A 14 27.22 7.71 -22.18
N ASP A 15 28.37 7.17 -21.79
CA ASP A 15 28.48 5.93 -21.02
C ASP A 15 27.55 6.03 -19.82
N THR A 16 26.40 5.37 -19.93
CA THR A 16 25.38 5.38 -18.90
C THR A 16 25.80 4.31 -17.90
N PRO A 17 26.24 4.65 -16.67
CA PRO A 17 26.51 3.61 -15.70
C PRO A 17 25.19 2.88 -15.45
N ALA A 18 25.24 1.58 -15.74
CA ALA A 18 24.17 0.64 -15.48
C ALA A 18 23.55 0.97 -14.12
N ALA A 19 22.26 1.29 -14.14
CA ALA A 19 21.44 1.35 -12.95
C ALA A 19 21.58 0.00 -12.26
N THR A 20 22.47 -0.05 -11.27
CA THR A 20 22.54 -1.13 -10.31
C THR A 20 21.19 -1.15 -9.67
N VAL A 21 20.35 -2.10 -10.09
CA VAL A 21 19.08 -2.37 -9.44
C VAL A 21 19.46 -2.76 -8.01
N PRO A 22 19.18 -1.94 -6.99
CA PRO A 22 19.42 -2.38 -5.64
C PRO A 22 18.53 -3.61 -5.42
N GLY A 23 19.18 -4.73 -5.12
CA GLY A 23 18.51 -5.97 -4.75
C GLY A 23 17.48 -5.66 -3.66
N ARG A 24 16.38 -6.41 -3.66
CA ARG A 24 15.29 -6.31 -2.68
C ARG A 24 15.85 -6.29 -1.26
N LEU A 25 16.12 -5.09 -0.75
CA LEU A 25 16.29 -4.87 0.67
C LEU A 25 14.89 -5.01 1.26
N SER A 26 14.77 -5.88 2.25
CA SER A 26 13.56 -6.16 3.02
C SER A 26 12.65 -4.93 3.11
N GLY A 27 11.37 -5.08 2.78
CA GLY A 27 10.42 -3.98 2.54
C GLY A 27 10.38 -2.90 3.63
N ASP A 28 10.76 -3.22 4.86
CA ASP A 28 10.88 -2.28 5.96
C ASP A 28 12.01 -1.25 5.75
N ASN A 29 13.19 -1.68 5.29
CA ASN A 29 14.31 -0.80 4.98
C ASN A 29 14.03 0.04 3.74
N ALA A 30 13.43 -0.55 2.70
CA ALA A 30 13.00 0.20 1.52
C ALA A 30 11.99 1.31 1.88
N SER A 31 11.13 1.09 2.89
CA SER A 31 10.21 2.12 3.39
C SER A 31 10.92 3.18 4.24
N ALA A 32 11.93 2.80 5.02
CA ALA A 32 12.76 3.70 5.82
C ALA A 32 13.57 4.62 4.90
N ASP A 33 14.26 4.03 3.93
CA ASP A 33 14.99 4.71 2.87
C ASP A 33 14.05 5.62 2.06
N ALA A 34 12.83 5.16 1.74
CA ALA A 34 11.84 5.98 1.05
C ALA A 34 11.38 7.21 1.83
N LEU A 35 11.34 7.16 3.18
CA LEU A 35 11.09 8.37 3.97
C LEU A 35 12.30 9.28 3.95
N ALA A 36 13.51 8.76 4.21
CA ALA A 36 14.72 9.56 4.22
C ALA A 36 14.88 10.33 2.91
N LEU A 37 14.74 9.64 1.78
CA LEU A 37 14.76 10.25 0.45
C LEU A 37 13.66 11.29 0.24
N ALA A 38 12.47 11.09 0.81
CA ALA A 38 11.38 12.06 0.71
C ALA A 38 11.65 13.31 1.57
N VAL A 39 12.32 13.18 2.71
CA VAL A 39 12.76 14.31 3.54
C VAL A 39 13.87 15.07 2.82
N GLU A 40 14.91 14.39 2.33
CA GLU A 40 16.01 15.00 1.57
C GLU A 40 15.47 15.75 0.34
N ALA A 41 14.51 15.17 -0.39
CA ALA A 41 13.88 15.82 -1.52
C ALA A 41 13.10 17.09 -1.13
N VAL A 42 12.54 17.17 0.08
CA VAL A 42 11.84 18.37 0.58
C VAL A 42 12.85 19.41 1.07
N GLU A 43 13.90 18.99 1.77
CA GLU A 43 14.99 19.87 2.23
C GLU A 43 15.75 20.52 1.06
N GLY A 44 15.83 19.84 -0.08
CA GLY A 44 16.47 20.38 -1.29
C GLY A 44 15.81 21.65 -1.87
N TRP A 45 14.55 21.96 -1.52
CA TRP A 45 13.85 23.14 -2.02
C TRP A 45 14.05 24.41 -1.17
N GLY A 46 14.69 24.28 0.01
CA GLY A 46 14.96 25.40 0.90
C GLY A 46 14.19 25.36 2.22
N ALA A 47 14.43 26.36 3.06
CA ALA A 47 13.94 26.41 4.44
C ALA A 47 13.15 27.69 4.75
N CYS A 48 13.00 28.60 3.78
CA CYS A 48 12.27 29.85 3.97
C CYS A 48 11.36 30.19 2.77
N SER A 49 10.31 31.01 3.02
CA SER A 49 9.31 31.38 2.00
C SER A 49 9.92 31.92 0.69
N PRO A 50 10.95 32.79 0.71
CA PRO A 50 11.57 33.28 -0.52
C PRO A 50 12.17 32.19 -1.41
N ASP A 51 12.66 31.07 -0.85
CA ASP A 51 13.20 29.96 -1.63
C ASP A 51 12.09 29.35 -2.50
N TYR A 52 10.89 29.23 -1.94
CA TYR A 52 9.70 28.73 -2.64
C TYR A 52 9.15 29.74 -3.66
N ASP A 53 9.25 31.04 -3.39
CA ASP A 53 8.83 32.10 -4.32
C ASP A 53 9.74 32.17 -5.57
N ALA A 54 10.98 31.69 -5.47
CA ALA A 54 11.95 31.64 -6.56
C ALA A 54 11.78 30.42 -7.49
N LEU A 55 10.94 29.44 -7.12
CA LEU A 55 10.73 28.23 -7.91
C LEU A 55 9.99 28.52 -9.21
N SER A 56 10.41 27.85 -10.28
CA SER A 56 9.61 27.79 -11.50
C SER A 56 8.30 27.02 -11.27
N ASN A 57 7.32 27.22 -12.15
CA ASN A 57 6.05 26.47 -12.08
C ASN A 57 6.25 24.95 -12.07
N ALA A 58 7.22 24.44 -12.83
CA ALA A 58 7.50 23.00 -12.89
C ALA A 58 8.11 22.48 -11.57
N GLU A 59 8.99 23.26 -10.95
CA GLU A 59 9.58 22.95 -9.65
C GLU A 59 8.54 23.03 -8.54
N ALA A 60 7.65 24.03 -8.56
CA ALA A 60 6.56 24.14 -7.59
C ALA A 60 5.61 22.93 -7.62
N LEU A 61 5.24 22.45 -8.82
CA LEU A 61 4.43 21.23 -8.96
C LEU A 61 5.17 19.98 -8.48
N THR A 62 6.45 19.87 -8.80
CA THR A 62 7.31 18.76 -8.37
C THR A 62 7.46 18.75 -6.84
N GLY A 63 7.75 19.90 -6.24
CA GLY A 63 7.84 20.10 -4.79
C GLY A 63 6.54 19.73 -4.09
N GLN A 64 5.38 20.10 -4.64
CA GLN A 64 4.08 19.71 -4.07
C GLN A 64 3.86 18.19 -4.11
N CYS A 65 4.29 17.51 -5.17
CA CYS A 65 4.26 16.05 -5.23
C CYS A 65 5.18 15.40 -4.17
N HIS A 66 6.38 15.94 -3.95
CA HIS A 66 7.27 15.46 -2.89
C HIS A 66 6.69 15.65 -1.49
N LEU A 67 6.10 16.81 -1.20
CA LEU A 67 5.41 17.07 0.07
C LEU A 67 4.23 16.12 0.28
N ALA A 68 3.42 15.89 -0.76
CA ALA A 68 2.32 14.93 -0.69
C ALA A 68 2.80 13.51 -0.40
N ARG A 69 3.90 13.09 -1.05
CA ARG A 69 4.53 11.79 -0.81
C ARG A 69 5.03 11.66 0.63
N LEU A 70 5.76 12.66 1.14
CA LEU A 70 6.26 12.68 2.52
C LEU A 70 5.10 12.57 3.52
N ARG A 71 4.05 13.36 3.33
CA ARG A 71 2.84 13.30 4.17
C ARG A 71 2.21 11.91 4.18
N ASN A 72 2.06 11.28 3.02
CA ASN A 72 1.48 9.94 2.92
C ASN A 72 2.33 8.89 3.66
N LEU A 73 3.67 8.95 3.52
CA LEU A 73 4.57 8.03 4.21
C LEU A 73 4.50 8.19 5.74
N VAL A 74 4.43 9.44 6.22
CA VAL A 74 4.23 9.72 7.65
C VAL A 74 2.86 9.23 8.12
N GLU A 75 1.80 9.47 7.34
CA GLU A 75 0.44 9.03 7.68
C GLU A 75 0.34 7.50 7.79
N THR A 76 0.97 6.75 6.89
CA THR A 76 1.05 5.29 6.98
C THR A 76 1.67 4.84 8.32
N ARG A 77 2.75 5.50 8.77
CA ARG A 77 3.37 5.18 10.07
C ARG A 77 2.49 5.59 11.24
N SER A 78 1.76 6.70 11.11
CA SER A 78 0.76 7.12 12.11
C SER A 78 -0.33 6.06 12.28
N VAL A 79 -0.79 5.44 11.19
CA VAL A 79 -1.77 4.34 11.23
C VAL A 79 -1.19 3.12 11.95
N TRP A 80 0.05 2.73 11.67
CA TRP A 80 0.70 1.61 12.37
C TRP A 80 0.88 1.89 13.86
N MET A 81 1.26 3.11 14.23
CA MET A 81 1.35 3.50 15.63
C MET A 81 -0.03 3.47 16.30
N ALA A 82 -1.06 3.98 15.65
CA ALA A 82 -2.44 3.92 16.15
C ALA A 82 -2.95 2.48 16.30
N LYS A 83 -2.60 1.57 15.37
CA LYS A 83 -2.85 0.13 15.51
C LYS A 83 -2.25 -0.41 16.81
N THR A 84 -0.97 -0.12 17.07
CA THR A 84 -0.27 -0.56 18.28
C THR A 84 -0.89 0.04 19.54
N LEU A 85 -1.23 1.33 19.54
CA LEU A 85 -1.87 1.99 20.68
C LEU A 85 -3.26 1.43 20.97
N ALA A 86 -4.06 1.18 19.93
CA ALA A 86 -5.38 0.56 20.06
C ALA A 86 -5.28 -0.87 20.61
N TYR A 87 -4.33 -1.66 20.11
CA TYR A 87 -4.07 -3.01 20.62
C TYR A 87 -3.67 -2.99 22.11
N ARG A 88 -2.79 -2.08 22.51
CA ARG A 88 -2.30 -1.96 23.89
C ARG A 88 -3.30 -1.27 24.84
N SER A 89 -4.33 -0.62 24.32
CA SER A 89 -5.37 0.07 25.10
C SER A 89 -6.72 -0.64 25.04
N ARG A 90 -6.70 -1.91 24.65
CA ARG A 90 -7.86 -2.79 24.58
C ARG A 90 -8.65 -2.82 25.89
N PRO A 91 -9.99 -2.77 25.85
CA PRO A 91 -10.81 -2.73 27.06
C PRO A 91 -10.64 -4.01 27.89
N GLU A 92 -10.26 -5.13 27.28
CA GLU A 92 -9.98 -6.40 27.97
C GLU A 92 -8.78 -6.29 28.94
N LEU A 93 -7.90 -5.31 28.74
CA LEU A 93 -6.76 -5.05 29.63
C LEU A 93 -7.14 -4.19 30.84
N GLY A 94 -8.32 -3.55 30.84
CA GLY A 94 -8.78 -2.68 31.91
C GLY A 94 -7.70 -1.67 32.35
N GLN A 95 -7.43 -1.60 33.66
CA GLN A 95 -6.41 -0.72 34.23
C GLN A 95 -4.96 -1.06 33.83
N LYS A 96 -4.73 -2.24 33.25
CA LYS A 96 -3.42 -2.61 32.67
C LYS A 96 -3.25 -2.12 31.23
N GLY A 97 -4.33 -1.68 30.58
CA GLY A 97 -4.29 -1.14 29.22
C GLY A 97 -3.66 0.25 29.21
N LEU A 98 -2.87 0.56 28.17
CA LEU A 98 -2.01 1.75 28.11
C LEU A 98 -2.73 3.08 28.39
N ALA A 99 -3.98 3.22 27.93
CA ALA A 99 -4.77 4.45 28.09
C ALA A 99 -5.20 4.73 29.55
N GLN A 100 -5.52 3.69 30.34
CA GLN A 100 -6.14 3.84 31.66
C GLN A 100 -5.19 4.43 32.72
N PRO A 101 -3.91 3.98 32.85
CA PRO A 101 -2.91 4.62 33.70
C PRO A 101 -2.62 6.09 33.35
N GLN A 102 -2.94 6.50 32.12
CA GLN A 102 -2.76 7.87 31.63
C GLN A 102 -4.02 8.73 31.85
N GLY A 103 -5.07 8.17 32.48
CA GLY A 103 -6.33 8.86 32.76
C GLY A 103 -7.31 8.91 31.58
N PHE A 104 -7.06 8.16 30.50
CA PHE A 104 -7.94 8.12 29.34
C PHE A 104 -8.84 6.89 29.39
N LEU A 105 -10.13 7.11 29.15
CA LEU A 105 -11.13 6.04 29.09
C LEU A 105 -11.08 5.26 27.77
N ALA A 106 -10.45 5.81 26.74
CA ALA A 106 -10.42 5.23 25.39
C ALA A 106 -9.13 5.62 24.64
N PRO A 107 -8.62 4.75 23.74
CA PRO A 107 -7.41 5.02 22.94
C PRO A 107 -7.53 6.27 22.06
N GLU A 108 -8.72 6.60 21.57
CA GLU A 108 -8.93 7.78 20.72
C GLU A 108 -8.68 9.07 21.50
N ALA A 109 -9.03 9.12 22.79
CA ALA A 109 -8.79 10.27 23.65
C ALA A 109 -7.29 10.46 23.93
N LEU A 110 -6.56 9.35 24.10
CA LEU A 110 -5.11 9.36 24.21
C LEU A 110 -4.45 9.89 22.93
N VAL A 111 -4.81 9.32 21.77
CA VAL A 111 -4.26 9.74 20.47
C VAL A 111 -4.56 11.21 20.21
N GLN A 112 -5.79 11.66 20.45
CA GLN A 112 -6.18 13.07 20.31
C GLN A 112 -5.29 13.99 21.15
N LYS A 113 -5.04 13.62 22.42
CA LYS A 113 -4.24 14.45 23.32
C LYS A 113 -2.76 14.50 22.92
N MET A 114 -2.20 13.39 22.42
CA MET A 114 -0.79 13.31 22.04
C MET A 114 -0.48 13.97 20.70
N THR A 115 -1.37 13.82 19.71
CA THR A 115 -1.13 14.33 18.35
C THR A 115 -1.68 15.74 18.14
N GLY A 116 -2.57 16.22 19.02
CA GLY A 116 -3.30 17.48 18.81
C GLY A 116 -4.33 17.40 17.68
N ALA A 117 -4.57 16.21 17.11
CA ALA A 117 -5.56 16.01 16.06
C ALA A 117 -6.99 16.31 16.56
N THR A 118 -7.91 16.51 15.62
CA THR A 118 -9.32 16.63 15.97
C THR A 118 -9.83 15.30 16.54
N LYS A 119 -10.88 15.35 17.37
CA LYS A 119 -11.53 14.13 17.90
C LYS A 119 -11.95 13.16 16.78
N THR A 120 -12.45 13.72 15.67
CA THR A 120 -12.88 12.94 14.51
C THR A 120 -11.70 12.25 13.83
N ASP A 121 -10.57 12.94 13.67
CA ASP A 121 -9.39 12.39 13.00
C ASP A 121 -8.69 11.36 13.88
N ALA A 122 -8.58 11.61 15.18
CA ALA A 122 -8.05 10.63 16.14
C ALA A 122 -8.87 9.34 16.13
N ARG A 123 -10.20 9.44 16.11
CA ARG A 123 -11.08 8.27 15.99
C ARG A 123 -10.87 7.53 14.68
N LYS A 124 -10.88 8.24 13.54
CA LYS A 124 -10.65 7.62 12.22
C LYS A 124 -9.31 6.87 12.18
N LEU A 125 -8.25 7.48 12.71
CA LEU A 125 -6.91 6.89 12.70
C LEU A 125 -6.88 5.58 13.52
N VAL A 126 -7.50 5.57 14.71
CA VAL A 126 -7.64 4.37 15.55
C VAL A 126 -8.51 3.31 14.87
N ASP A 127 -9.62 3.69 14.25
CA ASP A 127 -10.51 2.77 13.55
C ASP A 127 -9.81 2.10 12.35
N VAL A 128 -9.06 2.87 11.55
CA VAL A 128 -8.25 2.33 10.45
C VAL A 128 -7.17 1.40 11.00
N GLY A 129 -6.47 1.79 12.06
CA GLY A 129 -5.48 0.93 12.73
C GLY A 129 -6.08 -0.39 13.23
N ARG A 130 -7.27 -0.37 13.83
CA ARG A 130 -8.00 -1.59 14.24
C ARG A 130 -8.37 -2.46 13.05
N LYS A 131 -8.89 -1.87 11.97
CA LYS A 131 -9.22 -2.62 10.75
C LYS A 131 -7.99 -3.30 10.16
N LEU A 132 -6.85 -2.60 10.11
CA LEU A 132 -5.59 -3.18 9.66
C LEU A 132 -5.18 -4.39 10.51
N ALA A 133 -5.29 -4.31 11.85
CA ALA A 133 -5.02 -5.46 12.72
C ALA A 133 -5.95 -6.65 12.47
N LEU A 134 -7.21 -6.40 12.14
CA LEU A 134 -8.16 -7.46 11.80
C LEU A 134 -7.81 -8.11 10.46
N THR A 135 -7.42 -7.32 9.46
CA THR A 135 -6.98 -7.83 8.15
C THR A 135 -5.72 -8.69 8.28
N GLU A 136 -4.70 -8.23 8.99
CA GLU A 136 -3.48 -9.01 9.23
C GLU A 136 -3.74 -10.33 9.96
N ALA A 137 -4.69 -10.34 10.92
CA ALA A 137 -5.09 -11.57 11.61
C ALA A 137 -5.80 -12.56 10.67
N ALA A 138 -6.70 -12.07 9.82
CA ALA A 138 -7.39 -12.89 8.83
C ALA A 138 -6.42 -13.47 7.78
N GLU A 139 -5.42 -12.68 7.35
CA GLU A 139 -4.37 -13.13 6.43
C GLU A 139 -3.49 -14.22 7.07
N ALA A 140 -3.14 -14.08 8.35
CA ALA A 140 -2.38 -15.10 9.07
C ALA A 140 -3.15 -16.41 9.22
N GLU A 141 -4.45 -16.35 9.51
CA GLU A 141 -5.34 -17.53 9.56
C GLU A 141 -5.43 -18.23 8.19
N ALA A 142 -5.57 -17.46 7.10
CA ALA A 142 -5.57 -18.00 5.75
C ALA A 142 -4.23 -18.68 5.42
N ALA A 143 -3.10 -18.05 5.72
CA ALA A 143 -1.78 -18.62 5.49
C ALA A 143 -1.56 -19.93 6.28
N ALA A 144 -2.05 -20.01 7.53
CA ALA A 144 -1.99 -21.21 8.34
C ALA A 144 -2.85 -22.35 7.77
N ALA A 145 -4.05 -22.03 7.28
CA ALA A 145 -4.92 -23.00 6.61
C ALA A 145 -4.30 -23.54 5.30
N HIS A 146 -3.66 -22.68 4.51
CA HIS A 146 -2.93 -23.08 3.31
C HIS A 146 -1.70 -23.94 3.64
N GLY A 147 -0.91 -23.58 4.66
CA GLY A 147 0.23 -24.39 5.09
C GLY A 147 -0.16 -25.77 5.65
N ALA A 148 -1.32 -25.87 6.30
CA ALA A 148 -1.86 -27.14 6.77
C ALA A 148 -2.38 -28.04 5.62
N ALA A 149 -2.88 -27.46 4.52
CA ALA A 149 -3.28 -28.21 3.34
C ALA A 149 -2.07 -28.80 2.59
N GLU A 150 -0.98 -28.05 2.45
CA GLU A 150 0.26 -28.51 1.79
C GLU A 150 1.01 -29.59 2.61
N ALA A 151 0.83 -29.62 3.95
CA ALA A 151 1.40 -30.67 4.81
C ALA A 151 0.60 -31.98 4.78
N GLY A 152 -0.62 -31.98 4.23
CA GLY A 152 -1.49 -33.16 4.12
C GLY A 152 -1.26 -34.02 2.87
N GLU A 153 -0.47 -33.57 1.89
CA GLU A 153 -0.30 -34.26 0.58
C GLU A 153 0.90 -35.23 0.55
N ALA A 154 1.64 -35.41 1.66
CA ALA A 154 2.83 -36.26 1.72
C ALA A 154 2.60 -37.67 2.34
N ASP A 155 1.36 -38.01 2.72
CA ASP A 155 1.02 -39.29 3.35
C ASP A 155 -0.16 -39.99 2.67
N GLU A 156 -0.13 -40.16 1.34
CA GLU A 156 -0.96 -41.18 0.68
C GLU A 156 -0.48 -41.52 -0.74
N ALA A 157 0.49 -42.41 -0.82
CA ALA A 157 0.81 -43.14 -2.04
C ALA A 157 1.17 -44.59 -1.73
N ASP A 158 0.18 -45.39 -1.32
CA ASP A 158 0.18 -46.83 -1.61
C ASP A 158 -1.25 -47.39 -1.69
N GLU A 159 -1.46 -48.32 -2.62
CA GLU A 159 -2.64 -49.18 -2.85
C GLU A 159 -3.84 -48.67 -3.70
N ALA A 160 -3.66 -48.82 -5.01
CA ALA A 160 -4.58 -49.35 -6.03
C ALA A 160 -6.14 -49.16 -5.96
N ALA A 161 -6.66 -48.53 -7.03
CA ALA A 161 -8.07 -48.34 -7.43
C ALA A 161 -8.83 -49.65 -7.83
N PRO A 162 -10.10 -49.64 -8.34
CA PRO A 162 -11.17 -48.62 -8.38
C PRO A 162 -12.60 -49.13 -8.01
N ARG A 163 -13.57 -48.22 -7.75
CA ARG A 163 -14.96 -48.27 -8.31
C ARG A 163 -15.83 -47.06 -7.92
N SER A 164 -16.01 -46.17 -8.91
CA SER A 164 -17.29 -45.65 -9.45
C SER A 164 -18.49 -45.43 -8.49
N THR A 165 -18.77 -44.17 -8.12
CA THR A 165 -19.77 -43.28 -8.76
C THR A 165 -20.24 -42.17 -7.81
N ARG A 166 -20.35 -40.97 -8.39
CA ARG A 166 -21.42 -39.96 -8.17
C ARG A 166 -21.11 -38.72 -7.31
N THR A 167 -20.95 -37.61 -8.04
CA THR A 167 -21.51 -36.25 -7.77
C THR A 167 -20.78 -35.42 -6.70
N THR A 168 -20.21 -34.25 -6.97
CA THR A 168 -20.67 -33.14 -7.82
C THR A 168 -19.48 -32.28 -8.28
N CYS A 169 -19.37 -32.01 -9.58
CA CYS A 169 -18.48 -30.97 -10.10
C CYS A 169 -19.16 -29.60 -9.90
N TRP A 170 -18.63 -28.75 -9.03
CA TRP A 170 -18.85 -27.31 -9.18
C TRP A 170 -17.70 -26.75 -10.02
N ALA A 171 -17.91 -26.72 -11.32
CA ALA A 171 -17.06 -26.02 -12.27
C ALA A 171 -17.42 -24.52 -12.24
N GLY A 172 -16.70 -23.77 -11.41
CA GLY A 172 -16.77 -22.30 -11.37
C GLY A 172 -15.68 -21.68 -12.23
N ALA A 173 -15.69 -21.96 -13.54
CA ALA A 173 -14.87 -21.26 -14.50
C ALA A 173 -15.39 -19.82 -14.69
N ASN A 174 -14.49 -18.86 -14.50
CA ASN A 174 -14.63 -17.43 -14.72
C ASN A 174 -15.01 -17.12 -16.19
N PRO A 175 -16.14 -16.44 -16.50
CA PRO A 175 -16.42 -16.00 -17.86
C PRO A 175 -15.78 -14.63 -18.17
N PRO A 176 -15.09 -14.45 -19.31
CA PRO A 176 -14.71 -13.13 -19.77
C PRO A 176 -15.92 -12.34 -20.28
N CYS A 177 -15.98 -11.05 -19.90
CA CYS A 177 -16.87 -10.04 -20.47
C CYS A 177 -16.79 -10.02 -22.00
N ALA A 178 -17.90 -10.32 -22.68
CA ALA A 178 -18.11 -9.98 -24.08
C ALA A 178 -19.48 -9.32 -24.24
N SER A 179 -19.45 -7.99 -24.28
CA SER A 179 -20.52 -7.13 -24.76
C SER A 179 -20.76 -7.37 -26.25
N SER A 180 -21.92 -7.92 -26.61
CA SER A 180 -22.68 -7.60 -27.84
C SER A 180 -23.78 -8.65 -28.09
N ARG A 181 -25.04 -8.25 -27.98
CA ARG A 181 -26.14 -8.93 -28.69
C ARG A 181 -26.98 -7.89 -29.43
N PRO A 182 -27.13 -8.02 -30.76
CA PRO A 182 -28.10 -7.27 -31.54
C PRO A 182 -29.51 -7.86 -31.41
N SER A 183 -30.52 -6.99 -31.45
CA SER A 183 -31.95 -7.32 -31.39
C SER A 183 -32.40 -8.21 -32.57
N PRO A 184 -33.25 -9.24 -32.34
CA PRO A 184 -33.82 -10.01 -33.43
C PRO A 184 -35.05 -9.30 -34.02
N ARG A 185 -35.07 -9.25 -35.36
CA ARG A 185 -36.23 -8.88 -36.18
C ARG A 185 -37.31 -9.94 -36.03
N HIS A 186 -38.56 -9.53 -35.80
CA HIS A 186 -39.72 -10.38 -36.08
C HIS A 186 -40.18 -10.15 -37.52
N ASN A 187 -40.32 -11.25 -38.25
CA ASN A 187 -40.83 -11.32 -39.60
C ASN A 187 -42.37 -11.45 -39.57
N ALA A 188 -42.96 -11.09 -40.70
CA ALA A 188 -44.35 -10.82 -41.04
C ALA A 188 -45.41 -11.89 -40.70
N SER A 189 -46.66 -11.43 -40.55
CA SER A 189 -47.84 -11.70 -41.42
C SER A 189 -49.12 -11.17 -40.74
N PRO A 190 -50.26 -10.94 -41.43
CA PRO A 190 -50.69 -11.42 -42.75
C PRO A 190 -50.49 -10.45 -43.93
#